data_AF-A0A4J1VL25-F1
#
_entry.id   AF-A0A4J1VL25-F1
#
_cell.length_a   1.000
_cell.length_b   1.000
_cell.length_c   1.000
_cell.angle_alpha   90.00
_cell.angle_beta   90.00
_cell.angle_gamma   90.00
#
_symmetry.space_group_name_H-M   'P 1'
#
loop_
_entity.id
_entity.type
_entity.pdbx_description
1 polymer ?
#
loop_
_entity_poly.entity_id
_entity_poly.type
_entity_poly.pdbx_seq_one_letter_code
_entity_poly.pdbx_strand_id
1 'polypeptide(L)'
;MMTTGCSMGAYHALNFFLQHPDVFTKVIALSGVYDARFFVGDYYNDDAIYQNSPVDYIWNQNDGWFIDRYRQAEIVLCTGLGAWEQDGLPSFYKLKEAFDKKQIPSWFAEWGHDVAHDWEWWRKQMPYFLGNLYL
;
A
#
# COMPACT_ATOMS: atom_id res chain seq x y z
N MET A 1 0.42 -15.67 5.50
CA MET A 1 -0.40 -15.60 4.27
C MET A 1 -0.01 -14.34 3.49
N MET A 2 -0.40 -14.19 2.22
CA MET A 2 -0.14 -12.99 1.41
C MET A 2 -1.45 -12.30 1.00
N THR A 3 -1.48 -10.97 1.03
CA THR A 3 -2.51 -10.16 0.34
C THR A 3 -1.92 -9.56 -0.93
N THR A 4 -2.73 -9.44 -1.98
CA THR A 4 -2.32 -8.74 -3.19
C THR A 4 -3.49 -8.20 -3.96
N GLY A 5 -3.28 -7.13 -4.73
CA GLY A 5 -4.27 -6.56 -5.62
C GLY A 5 -3.72 -5.40 -6.45
N CYS A 6 -4.54 -4.93 -7.38
CA CYS A 6 -4.31 -3.72 -8.17
C CYS A 6 -5.45 -2.71 -7.94
N SER A 7 -5.17 -1.41 -8.05
CA SER A 7 -6.15 -0.34 -7.88
C SER A 7 -6.92 -0.44 -6.54
N MET A 8 -8.25 -0.50 -6.55
CA MET A 8 -9.05 -0.70 -5.33
C MET A 8 -8.69 -2.02 -4.61
N GLY A 9 -8.25 -3.04 -5.33
CA GLY A 9 -7.71 -4.27 -4.74
C GLY A 9 -6.39 -4.05 -4.01
N ALA A 10 -5.52 -3.16 -4.51
CA ALA A 10 -4.26 -2.80 -3.84
C ALA A 10 -4.52 -2.07 -2.53
N TYR A 11 -5.49 -1.16 -2.51
CA TYR A 11 -6.00 -0.52 -1.30
C TYR A 11 -6.43 -1.55 -0.26
N HIS A 12 -7.32 -2.48 -0.62
CA HIS A 12 -7.79 -3.51 0.30
C HIS A 12 -6.65 -4.44 0.76
N ALA A 13 -5.75 -4.82 -0.15
CA ALA A 13 -4.63 -5.70 0.18
C ALA A 13 -3.71 -5.10 1.25
N LEU A 14 -3.36 -3.81 1.10
CA LEU A 14 -2.56 -3.10 2.10
C LEU A 14 -3.33 -2.91 3.40
N ASN A 15 -4.60 -2.49 3.31
CA ASN A 15 -5.41 -2.23 4.51
C ASN A 15 -5.61 -3.49 5.35
N PHE A 16 -5.90 -4.64 4.73
CA PHE A 16 -5.99 -5.92 5.45
C PHE A 16 -4.67 -6.36 6.05
N PHE A 17 -3.56 -6.17 5.35
CA PHE A 17 -2.24 -6.46 5.91
C PHE A 17 -1.97 -5.62 7.17
N LEU A 18 -2.21 -4.31 7.10
CA LEU A 18 -1.97 -3.41 8.22
C LEU A 18 -2.91 -3.67 9.40
N GLN A 19 -4.17 -4.04 9.15
CA GLN A 19 -5.14 -4.37 10.21
C GLN A 19 -4.90 -5.77 10.82
N HIS A 20 -4.35 -6.71 10.04
CA HIS A 20 -4.13 -8.10 10.45
C HIS A 20 -2.72 -8.61 10.12
N PRO A 21 -1.66 -7.97 10.66
CA PRO A 21 -0.27 -8.35 10.37
C PRO A 21 0.15 -9.66 11.06
N ASP A 22 -0.72 -10.25 11.87
CA ASP A 22 -0.59 -11.61 12.42
C ASP A 22 -0.98 -12.70 11.41
N VAL A 23 -1.85 -12.37 10.45
CA VAL A 23 -2.33 -13.31 9.42
C VAL A 23 -1.52 -13.15 8.14
N PHE A 24 -1.28 -11.90 7.73
CA PHE A 24 -0.61 -11.56 6.50
C PHE A 24 0.81 -11.08 6.78
N THR A 25 1.78 -11.82 6.24
CA THR A 25 3.21 -11.54 6.41
C THR A 25 3.86 -11.05 5.12
N LYS A 26 3.08 -10.97 4.04
CA LYS A 26 3.53 -10.48 2.73
C LYS A 26 2.40 -9.67 2.07
N VAL A 27 2.72 -8.57 1.40
CA VAL A 27 1.76 -7.80 0.60
C VAL A 27 2.39 -7.28 -0.70
N ILE A 28 1.67 -7.41 -1.81
CA ILE A 28 1.98 -6.74 -3.08
C ILE A 28 0.79 -5.89 -3.50
N ALA A 29 0.92 -4.57 -3.46
CA ALA A 29 -0.14 -3.62 -3.77
C ALA A 29 0.26 -2.75 -4.99
N LEU A 30 -0.46 -2.90 -6.11
CA LEU A 30 -0.14 -2.26 -7.39
C LEU A 30 -1.10 -1.11 -7.73
N SER A 31 -0.59 0.07 -8.01
CA SER A 31 -1.34 1.27 -8.41
C SER A 31 -2.53 1.58 -7.49
N GLY A 32 -2.32 1.51 -6.17
CA GLY A 32 -3.39 1.72 -5.18
C GLY A 32 -3.61 3.19 -4.83
N VAL A 33 -4.84 3.50 -4.37
CA VAL A 33 -5.17 4.76 -3.70
C VAL A 33 -5.43 4.46 -2.23
N TYR A 34 -4.60 5.00 -1.34
CA TYR A 34 -4.56 4.60 0.07
C TYR A 34 -5.12 5.66 1.03
N ASP A 35 -5.75 6.68 0.47
CA ASP A 35 -6.47 7.72 1.19
C ASP A 35 -7.98 7.47 1.05
N ALA A 36 -8.66 7.15 2.15
CA ALA A 36 -10.10 6.85 2.09
C ALA A 36 -10.92 8.03 1.56
N ARG A 37 -10.44 9.28 1.72
CA ARG A 37 -11.11 10.49 1.23
C ARG A 37 -11.32 10.49 -0.27
N PHE A 38 -10.51 9.73 -1.02
CA PHE A 38 -10.72 9.53 -2.44
C PHE A 38 -12.09 8.90 -2.75
N PHE A 39 -12.56 7.99 -1.89
CA PHE A 39 -13.81 7.26 -2.10
C PHE A 39 -15.03 7.93 -1.47
N VAL A 40 -14.85 8.58 -0.33
CA VAL A 40 -15.97 9.07 0.51
C VAL A 40 -15.97 10.58 0.75
N GLY A 41 -14.96 11.30 0.28
CA GLY A 41 -14.75 12.71 0.60
C GLY A 41 -14.24 12.92 2.02
N ASP A 42 -14.38 14.16 2.52
CA ASP A 42 -14.04 14.47 3.91
C ASP A 42 -14.94 13.67 4.87
N TYR A 43 -14.34 13.08 5.89
CA TYR A 43 -15.02 12.16 6.82
C TYR A 43 -15.14 12.72 8.24
N TYR A 44 -14.73 13.97 8.49
CA TYR A 44 -15.04 14.76 9.71
C TYR A 44 -14.88 14.02 11.06
N ASN A 45 -13.92 13.10 11.16
CA ASN A 45 -13.62 12.21 12.30
C ASN A 45 -14.49 10.93 12.45
N ASP A 46 -15.02 10.38 11.37
CA ASP A 46 -15.57 9.02 11.40
C ASP A 46 -14.46 7.98 11.64
N ASP A 47 -14.54 7.29 12.78
CA ASP A 47 -13.54 6.30 13.20
C ASP A 47 -13.48 5.09 12.26
N ALA A 48 -14.61 4.67 11.68
CA ALA A 48 -14.66 3.52 10.79
C ALA A 48 -13.96 3.84 9.46
N ILE A 49 -14.16 5.05 8.93
CA ILE A 49 -13.44 5.53 7.74
C ILE A 49 -11.96 5.71 8.04
N TYR A 50 -11.61 6.30 9.19
CA TYR A 50 -10.23 6.47 9.62
C TYR A 50 -9.48 5.14 9.70
N GLN A 51 -10.06 4.10 10.31
CA GLN A 51 -9.47 2.75 10.37
C GLN A 51 -9.28 2.12 8.98
N ASN A 52 -9.99 2.62 7.97
CA ASN A 52 -9.90 2.16 6.60
C ASN A 52 -9.17 3.18 5.69
N SER A 53 -8.44 4.15 6.26
CA SER A 53 -7.57 5.07 5.54
C SER A 53 -6.10 4.81 5.90
N PRO A 54 -5.41 3.87 5.21
CA PRO A 54 -4.02 3.52 5.50
C PRO A 54 -3.09 4.73 5.63
N VAL A 55 -3.27 5.73 4.77
CA VAL A 55 -2.43 6.94 4.77
C VAL A 55 -2.64 7.81 6.01
N ASP A 56 -3.77 7.68 6.71
CA ASP A 56 -4.05 8.45 7.92
C ASP A 56 -3.64 7.68 9.17
N TYR A 57 -4.10 6.43 9.34
CA TYR A 57 -3.86 5.72 10.59
C TYR A 57 -2.43 5.23 10.78
N ILE A 58 -1.67 4.98 9.70
CA ILE A 58 -0.30 4.49 9.83
C ILE A 58 0.56 5.49 10.61
N TRP A 59 0.34 6.79 10.44
CA TRP A 59 1.07 7.86 11.14
C TRP A 59 0.89 7.79 12.66
N ASN A 60 -0.32 7.44 13.10
CA ASN A 60 -0.68 7.38 14.51
C ASN A 60 -0.50 5.98 15.13
N GLN A 61 -0.25 4.96 14.30
CA GLN A 61 0.07 3.61 14.78
C GLN A 61 1.45 3.58 15.43
N ASN A 62 1.51 3.43 16.74
CA ASN A 62 2.75 3.39 17.53
C ASN A 62 2.82 2.17 18.47
N ASP A 63 1.85 1.26 18.38
CA ASP A 63 1.85 0.02 19.15
C ASP A 63 2.99 -0.90 18.66
N GLY A 64 3.88 -1.26 19.56
CA GLY A 64 5.03 -2.12 19.27
C GLY A 64 4.62 -3.47 18.68
N TRP A 65 3.47 -4.02 19.09
CA TRP A 65 2.97 -5.30 18.57
C TRP A 65 2.72 -5.26 17.06
N PHE A 66 2.17 -4.16 16.56
CA PHE A 66 1.93 -3.92 15.13
C PHE A 66 3.23 -3.59 14.40
N ILE A 67 3.99 -2.63 14.92
CA ILE A 67 5.21 -2.14 14.30
C ILE A 67 6.24 -3.26 14.11
N ASP A 68 6.42 -4.12 15.11
CA ASP A 68 7.36 -5.24 15.01
C ASP A 68 6.94 -6.28 13.96
N ARG A 69 5.63 -6.49 13.76
CA ARG A 69 5.13 -7.38 12.70
C ARG A 69 5.29 -6.78 11.32
N TYR A 70 5.00 -5.49 11.16
CA TYR A 70 5.25 -4.81 9.89
C TYR A 70 6.73 -4.92 9.50
N ARG A 71 7.63 -4.79 10.48
CA ARG A 71 9.08 -4.90 10.25
C ARG A 71 9.56 -6.29 9.85
N GLN A 72 8.80 -7.33 10.19
CA GLN A 72 9.08 -8.72 9.85
C GLN A 72 8.40 -9.16 8.55
N ALA A 73 7.50 -8.33 8.01
CA ALA A 73 6.76 -8.63 6.79
C ALA A 73 7.53 -8.25 5.53
N GLU A 74 7.12 -8.82 4.40
CA GLU A 74 7.58 -8.36 3.09
C GLU A 74 6.51 -7.49 2.44
N ILE A 75 6.87 -6.24 2.19
CA ILE A 75 5.90 -5.21 1.81
C ILE A 75 6.34 -4.59 0.50
N VAL A 76 5.51 -4.73 -0.54
CA VAL A 76 5.71 -4.10 -1.84
C VAL A 76 4.53 -3.22 -2.16
N LEU A 77 4.80 -1.96 -2.42
CA LEU A 77 3.86 -1.02 -3.02
C LEU A 77 4.47 -0.53 -4.33
N CYS A 78 3.74 -0.64 -5.41
CA CYS A 78 4.20 -0.18 -6.71
C CYS A 78 3.16 0.74 -7.35
N THR A 79 3.62 1.75 -8.09
CA THR A 79 2.80 2.67 -8.88
C THR A 79 3.54 2.98 -10.18
N GLY A 80 2.81 3.17 -11.27
CA GLY A 80 3.35 3.76 -12.49
C GLY A 80 3.42 5.29 -12.38
N LEU A 81 4.06 5.93 -13.36
CA LEU A 81 4.08 7.41 -13.49
C LEU A 81 3.38 7.89 -14.77
N GLY A 82 2.68 6.99 -15.46
CA GLY A 82 1.98 7.24 -16.70
C GLY A 82 0.51 7.61 -16.52
N ALA A 83 -0.32 7.27 -17.51
CA ALA A 83 -1.71 7.67 -17.54
C ALA A 83 -2.50 7.10 -16.34
N TRP A 84 -3.31 7.94 -15.72
CA TRP A 84 -4.30 7.61 -14.68
C TRP A 84 -3.74 7.19 -13.31
N GLU A 85 -2.42 7.29 -13.09
CA GLU A 85 -1.79 7.02 -11.78
C GLU A 85 -1.87 8.22 -10.82
N GLN A 86 -2.19 9.42 -11.33
CA GLN A 86 -2.03 10.70 -10.62
C GLN A 86 -2.81 10.76 -9.31
N ASP A 87 -3.97 10.11 -9.24
CA ASP A 87 -4.82 10.09 -8.04
C ASP A 87 -4.23 9.23 -6.91
N GLY A 88 -3.41 8.21 -7.24
CA GLY A 88 -2.77 7.32 -6.26
C GLY A 88 -1.48 7.90 -5.66
N LEU A 89 -0.71 8.64 -6.47
CA LEU A 89 0.63 9.14 -6.11
C LEU A 89 0.70 9.89 -4.77
N PRO A 90 -0.23 10.82 -4.44
CA PRO A 90 -0.18 11.53 -3.16
C PRO A 90 -0.24 10.58 -1.95
N SER A 91 -1.11 9.57 -2.02
CA SER A 91 -1.25 8.58 -0.95
C SER A 91 -0.07 7.62 -0.88
N PHE A 92 0.48 7.24 -2.04
CA PHE A 92 1.68 6.41 -2.16
C PHE A 92 2.89 7.06 -1.48
N TYR A 93 3.19 8.32 -1.79
CA TYR A 93 4.35 9.01 -1.20
C TYR A 93 4.17 9.29 0.30
N LYS A 94 2.96 9.62 0.75
CA LYS A 94 2.67 9.80 2.18
C LYS A 94 2.88 8.49 2.96
N LEU A 95 2.45 7.35 2.41
CA LEU A 95 2.73 6.04 3.00
C LEU A 95 4.23 5.76 3.03
N LYS A 96 4.95 6.02 1.93
CA LYS A 96 6.41 5.84 1.87
C LYS A 96 7.09 6.60 3.00
N GLU A 97 6.74 7.87 3.17
CA GLU A 97 7.29 8.71 4.24
C GLU A 97 6.97 8.15 5.64
N ALA A 98 5.75 7.68 5.87
CA ALA A 98 5.35 7.10 7.15
C ALA A 98 6.13 5.83 7.48
N PHE A 99 6.31 4.95 6.49
CA PHE A 99 7.06 3.70 6.63
C PHE A 99 8.54 3.97 6.90
N ASP A 100 9.14 4.91 6.17
CA ASP A 100 10.52 5.34 6.38
C ASP A 100 10.74 5.89 7.80
N LYS A 101 9.87 6.79 8.27
CA LYS A 101 9.95 7.36 9.64
C LYS A 101 9.77 6.32 10.74
N LYS A 102 8.98 5.28 10.48
CA LYS A 102 8.74 4.18 11.43
C LYS A 102 9.73 3.04 11.27
N GLN A 103 10.70 3.17 10.36
CA GLN A 103 11.70 2.14 10.07
C GLN A 103 11.04 0.79 9.74
N ILE A 104 10.00 0.82 8.89
CA ILE A 104 9.33 -0.37 8.37
C ILE A 104 9.96 -0.69 7.02
N PRO A 105 10.77 -1.78 6.90
CA PRO A 105 11.35 -2.19 5.63
C PRO A 105 10.25 -2.47 4.61
N SER A 106 10.32 -1.81 3.47
CA SER A 106 9.32 -1.92 2.42
C SER A 106 9.91 -1.50 1.08
N TRP A 107 9.38 -2.07 0.00
CA TRP A 107 9.73 -1.73 -1.37
C TRP A 107 8.64 -0.85 -1.97
N PHE A 108 8.84 0.46 -1.88
CA PHE A 108 8.07 1.43 -2.65
C PHE A 108 8.73 1.61 -4.01
N ALA A 109 8.09 1.12 -5.08
CA ALA A 109 8.63 1.09 -6.42
C ALA A 109 7.84 1.97 -7.39
N GLU A 110 8.53 2.89 -8.04
CA GLU A 110 7.98 3.67 -9.15
C GLU A 110 8.40 3.03 -10.46
N TRP A 111 7.44 2.85 -11.36
CA TRP A 111 7.68 2.39 -12.73
C TRP A 111 7.41 3.56 -13.68
N GLY A 112 8.19 3.67 -14.75
CA GLY A 112 8.36 4.88 -15.58
C GLY A 112 7.09 5.59 -16.08
N HIS A 113 7.29 6.73 -16.74
CA HIS A 113 6.19 7.57 -17.26
C HIS A 113 5.37 6.93 -18.38
N ASP A 114 5.82 5.79 -18.91
CA ASP A 114 5.10 4.93 -19.84
C ASP A 114 4.17 3.92 -19.14
N VAL A 115 4.27 3.80 -17.82
CA VAL A 115 3.53 2.82 -17.02
C VAL A 115 2.22 3.40 -16.53
N ALA A 116 1.14 3.01 -17.20
CA ALA A 116 -0.22 3.44 -16.90
C ALA A 116 -0.91 2.54 -15.87
N HIS A 117 -1.99 3.07 -15.29
CA HIS A 117 -2.90 2.37 -14.38
C HIS A 117 -3.76 1.34 -15.13
N ASP A 118 -3.14 0.29 -15.67
CA ASP A 118 -3.84 -0.70 -16.50
C ASP A 118 -3.22 -2.11 -16.42
N TRP A 119 -3.99 -3.11 -16.83
CA TRP A 119 -3.68 -4.54 -16.77
C TRP A 119 -2.40 -4.91 -17.49
N GLU A 120 -2.06 -4.24 -18.59
CA GLU A 120 -0.83 -4.52 -19.34
C GLU A 120 0.43 -4.33 -18.49
N TRP A 121 0.37 -3.42 -17.51
CA TRP A 121 1.46 -3.13 -16.58
C TRP A 121 1.41 -4.01 -15.35
N TRP A 122 0.22 -4.20 -14.76
CA TRP A 122 0.06 -5.09 -13.61
C TRP A 122 0.47 -6.54 -13.91
N ARG A 123 0.24 -7.02 -15.15
CA ARG A 123 0.70 -8.34 -15.62
C ARG A 123 2.22 -8.47 -15.71
N LYS A 124 2.96 -7.37 -15.80
CA LYS A 124 4.43 -7.34 -15.78
C LYS A 124 4.96 -7.18 -14.35
N GLN A 125 4.35 -6.27 -13.59
CA GLN A 125 4.74 -5.96 -12.21
C GLN A 125 4.57 -7.16 -11.28
N MET A 126 3.43 -7.84 -11.32
CA MET A 126 3.13 -8.94 -10.41
C MET A 126 4.17 -10.07 -10.44
N PRO A 127 4.48 -10.70 -11.58
CA PRO A 127 5.50 -11.74 -11.62
C PRO A 127 6.90 -11.21 -11.31
N TYR A 128 7.21 -9.95 -11.65
CA TYR A 128 8.47 -9.32 -11.28
C TYR A 128 8.64 -9.28 -9.76
N PHE A 129 7.67 -8.75 -9.02
CA PHE A 129 7.76 -8.67 -7.56
C PHE A 129 7.73 -10.05 -6.91
N LEU A 130 6.84 -10.95 -7.36
CA LEU A 130 6.80 -12.32 -6.84
C LEU A 130 8.15 -13.06 -6.99
N GLY A 131 8.86 -12.84 -8.09
CA GLY A 131 10.19 -13.43 -8.31
C GLY A 131 11.31 -12.82 -7.46
N ASN A 132 11.08 -11.67 -6.83
CA ASN A 132 12.06 -10.97 -6.00
C ASN A 132 11.71 -10.97 -4.51
N LEU A 133 10.54 -11.48 -4.11
CA LEU A 133 10.24 -11.75 -2.71
C LEU A 133 11.08 -12.94 -2.22
N TYR A 134 11.62 -12.83 -1.01
CA TYR A 134 12.30 -13.94 -0.37
C TYR A 134 11.25 -15.00 0.02
N LEU A 135 11.34 -16.17 -0.61
CA LEU A 135 10.55 -17.35 -0.25
C LEU A 135 11.00 -17.93 1.09
#